data_AF-A0A1X0WXH8-F1
#
_entry.id   AF-A0A1X0WXH8-F1
#
_cell.length_a   1.000
_cell.length_b   1.000
_cell.length_c   1.000
_cell.angle_alpha   90.00
_cell.angle_beta   90.00
_cell.angle_gamma   90.00
#
_symmetry.space_group_name_H-M   'P 1'
#
loop_
_entity.id
_entity.type
_entity.pdbx_description
1 polymer ?
#
loop_
_entity_poly.entity_id
_entity_poly.type
_entity_poly.pdbx_seq_one_letter_code
_entity_poly.pdbx_strand_id
1 'polypeptide(L)'
;MNNESYFDGGLLSYVGYAILAMLIIVFTIGIATPWAVCTMQNWKVKHTVIDGRRLYFDGTGSQLFGNWLKWFLLTIITLGIYSF
;
A
#
# COMPACT_ATOMS: atom_id res chain seq x y z
N MET A 1 -6.59 30.46 -12.52
CA MET A 1 -6.04 29.29 -13.23
C MET A 1 -6.63 28.07 -12.56
N ASN A 2 -7.53 27.34 -13.22
CA ASN A 2 -8.01 26.06 -12.70
C ASN A 2 -6.84 25.08 -12.81
N ASN A 3 -6.18 24.76 -11.71
CA ASN A 3 -5.21 23.68 -11.75
C ASN A 3 -6.01 22.37 -11.79
N GLU A 4 -5.91 21.66 -12.91
CA GLU A 4 -6.66 20.42 -13.09
C GLU A 4 -6.08 19.33 -12.20
N SER A 5 -6.98 18.55 -11.59
CA SER A 5 -6.61 17.34 -10.86
C SER A 5 -6.74 16.16 -11.82
N TYR A 6 -5.70 15.36 -11.96
CA TYR A 6 -5.69 14.22 -12.87
C TYR A 6 -4.90 13.05 -12.31
N PHE A 7 -5.16 11.87 -12.86
CA PHE A 7 -4.48 10.63 -12.52
C PHE A 7 -3.81 10.06 -13.78
N ASP A 8 -2.48 9.97 -13.77
CA ASP A 8 -1.65 9.53 -14.91
C ASP A 8 -1.22 8.05 -14.82
N GLY A 9 -1.88 7.26 -13.96
CA GLY A 9 -1.50 5.87 -13.70
C GLY A 9 -1.87 4.90 -14.82
N GLY A 10 -0.88 4.19 -15.35
CA GLY A 10 -1.07 3.13 -16.36
C GLY A 10 -1.47 1.78 -15.76
N LEU A 11 -2.38 1.06 -16.43
CA LEU A 11 -2.91 -0.23 -15.98
C LEU A 11 -1.83 -1.32 -15.91
N LEU A 12 -0.91 -1.35 -16.88
CA LEU A 12 0.22 -2.29 -16.87
C LEU A 12 1.16 -2.06 -15.67
N SER A 13 1.39 -0.79 -15.32
CA SER A 13 2.19 -0.43 -14.15
C SER A 13 1.48 -0.87 -12.87
N TYR A 14 0.18 -0.59 -12.74
CA TYR A 14 -0.63 -1.04 -11.61
C TYR A 14 -0.54 -2.56 -11.40
N VAL A 15 -0.71 -3.35 -12.47
CA VAL A 15 -0.63 -4.81 -12.41
C VAL A 15 0.77 -5.27 -12.01
N GLY A 16 1.83 -4.64 -12.53
CA GLY A 16 3.21 -4.94 -12.13
C GLY A 16 3.45 -4.73 -10.63
N TYR A 17 2.97 -3.60 -10.09
CA TYR A 17 3.05 -3.31 -8.65
C TYR A 17 2.17 -4.25 -7.81
N ALA A 18 1.01 -4.67 -8.32
CA ALA A 18 0.13 -5.63 -7.66
C ALA A 18 0.77 -7.02 -7.56
N ILE A 19 1.44 -7.48 -8.63
CA ILE A 19 2.19 -8.74 -8.62
C ILE A 19 3.35 -8.65 -7.62
N LEU A 20 4.10 -7.55 -7.62
CA LEU A 20 5.18 -7.33 -6.65
C LEU A 20 4.66 -7.38 -5.21
N ALA A 21 3.55 -6.69 -4.93
CA ALA A 21 2.89 -6.70 -3.63
C ALA A 21 2.45 -8.13 -3.23
N MET A 22 1.88 -8.89 -4.16
CA MET A 22 1.49 -10.28 -3.95
C MET A 22 2.71 -11.16 -3.62
N LEU A 23 3.80 -11.04 -4.37
CA LEU A 23 5.01 -11.80 -4.13
C LEU A 23 5.57 -11.52 -2.73
N ILE A 24 5.62 -10.24 -2.32
CA ILE A 24 6.04 -9.86 -0.96
C ILE A 24 5.18 -10.58 0.09
N ILE A 25 3.85 -10.56 -0.06
CA ILE A 25 2.93 -11.18 0.91
C ILE A 25 3.12 -12.69 0.96
N VAL A 26 3.18 -13.36 -0.20
CA VAL A 26 3.31 -14.82 -0.29
C VAL A 26 4.64 -15.31 0.28
N PHE A 27 5.76 -14.69 -0.11
CA PHE A 27 7.08 -15.11 0.36
C PHE A 27 7.32 -14.82 1.84
N THR A 28 6.59 -13.88 2.43
CA THR A 28 6.74 -13.52 3.85
C THR A 28 5.62 -14.06 4.74
N ILE A 29 4.72 -14.91 4.18
CA ILE A 29 3.57 -15.46 4.90
C ILE A 29 2.74 -14.32 5.56
N GLY A 30 2.56 -13.23 4.82
CA GLY A 30 1.84 -12.05 5.28
C GLY A 30 2.62 -11.08 6.16
N ILE A 31 3.79 -11.44 6.71
CA ILE A 31 4.53 -10.58 7.65
C ILE A 31 4.93 -9.23 7.03
N ALA A 32 5.29 -9.21 5.75
CA ALA A 32 5.69 -7.99 5.06
C ALA A 32 4.54 -7.29 4.30
N THR A 33 3.28 -7.62 4.60
CA THR A 33 2.10 -6.88 4.09
C THR A 33 2.21 -5.37 4.24
N PRO A 34 2.73 -4.76 5.34
CA PRO A 34 2.80 -3.30 5.42
C PRO A 34 3.73 -2.68 4.36
N TRP A 35 4.80 -3.36 3.95
CA TRP A 35 5.64 -2.89 2.83
C TRP A 35 4.94 -3.04 1.48
N ALA A 36 4.17 -4.10 1.28
CA ALA A 36 3.34 -4.27 0.09
C ALA A 36 2.30 -3.13 -0.03
N VAL A 37 1.65 -2.80 1.09
CA VAL A 37 0.69 -1.68 1.18
C VAL A 37 1.38 -0.34 0.92
N CYS A 38 2.50 -0.04 1.58
CA CYS A 38 3.27 1.19 1.34
C CYS A 38 3.68 1.34 -0.12
N THR A 39 4.13 0.26 -0.75
CA THR A 39 4.55 0.30 -2.16
C THR A 39 3.38 0.63 -3.08
N MET A 40 2.22 0.02 -2.84
CA MET A 40 1.00 0.29 -3.61
C MET A 40 0.47 1.72 -3.39
N GLN A 41 0.49 2.21 -2.14
CA GLN A 41 0.08 3.57 -1.82
C GLN A 41 1.02 4.60 -2.45
N ASN A 42 2.34 4.38 -2.35
CA ASN A 42 3.33 5.22 -3.00
C ASN A 42 3.12 5.28 -4.52
N TRP A 43 2.80 4.15 -5.17
CA TRP A 43 2.47 4.14 -6.59
C TRP A 43 1.24 4.99 -6.91
N LYS A 44 0.13 4.82 -6.16
CA LYS A 44 -1.11 5.59 -6.38
C LYS A 44 -0.88 7.09 -6.20
N VAL A 45 -0.22 7.45 -5.10
CA VAL A 45 0.09 8.83 -4.73
C VAL A 45 0.98 9.48 -5.79
N LYS A 46 2.02 8.76 -6.23
CA LYS A 46 2.86 9.22 -7.33
C LYS A 46 2.06 9.46 -8.60
N HIS A 47 1.03 8.69 -8.91
CA HIS A 47 0.25 8.91 -10.13
C HIS A 47 -0.95 9.85 -9.95
N THR A 48 -1.06 10.52 -8.80
CA THR A 48 -2.15 11.45 -8.50
C THR A 48 -1.61 12.88 -8.44
N VAL A 49 -2.18 13.75 -9.26
CA VAL A 49 -1.92 15.19 -9.25
C VAL A 49 -3.20 15.90 -8.82
N ILE A 50 -3.13 16.67 -7.74
CA ILE A 50 -4.25 17.46 -7.22
C ILE A 50 -3.86 18.92 -7.32
N ASP A 51 -4.71 19.74 -7.94
CA ASP A 51 -4.50 21.18 -8.04
C ASP A 51 -3.09 21.50 -8.62
N GLY A 52 -2.70 20.75 -9.67
CA GLY A 52 -1.40 20.92 -10.34
C GLY A 52 -0.18 20.45 -9.52
N ARG A 53 -0.37 19.93 -8.30
CA ARG A 53 0.69 19.41 -7.43
C ARG A 53 0.66 17.90 -7.37
N ARG A 54 1.80 17.26 -7.67
CA ARG A 54 1.97 15.82 -7.56
C ARG A 54 2.07 15.43 -6.09
N LEU A 55 1.25 14.48 -5.67
CA LEU A 55 1.28 14.02 -4.29
C LEU A 55 2.55 13.20 -4.03
N TYR A 56 3.02 13.23 -2.79
CA TYR A 56 4.17 12.45 -2.32
C TYR A 56 3.78 11.62 -1.10
N PHE A 57 4.30 10.40 -1.02
CA PHE A 57 4.08 9.49 0.09
C PHE A 57 5.39 9.37 0.89
N ASP A 58 5.37 9.83 2.15
CA ASP A 58 6.52 9.76 3.08
C ASP A 58 6.50 8.51 3.98
N GLY A 59 5.41 7.75 3.95
CA GLY A 59 5.19 6.62 4.84
C GLY A 59 6.14 5.45 4.55
N THR A 60 6.58 4.79 5.62
CA THR A 60 7.43 3.59 5.53
C THR A 60 6.73 2.36 6.07
N GLY A 61 7.03 1.19 5.48
CA GLY A 61 6.46 -0.08 5.93
C GLY A 61 6.81 -0.40 7.39
N SER A 62 7.96 0.07 7.88
CA SER A 62 8.39 -0.09 9.27
C SER A 62 7.51 0.67 10.27
N GLN A 63 7.03 1.87 9.93
CA GLN A 63 6.08 2.62 10.77
C GLN A 63 4.75 1.87 10.90
N LEU A 64 4.30 1.20 9.83
CA LEU A 64 3.09 0.38 9.84
C LEU A 64 3.31 -1.00 10.46
N PHE A 65 4.54 -1.51 10.46
CA PHE A 65 4.87 -2.87 10.89
C PHE A 65 4.46 -3.18 12.34
N GLY A 66 4.73 -2.27 13.27
CA GLY A 66 4.37 -2.48 14.67
C GLY A 66 2.85 -2.61 14.88
N ASN A 67 2.06 -1.81 14.16
CA ASN A 67 0.60 -1.90 14.20
C ASN A 67 0.09 -3.13 13.46
N TRP A 68 0.67 -3.44 12.31
CA TRP A 68 0.36 -4.63 11.54
C TRP A 68 0.59 -5.90 12.36
N LEU A 69 1.71 -6.00 13.10
CA LEU A 69 2.04 -7.20 13.87
C LEU A 69 1.06 -7.41 15.02
N LYS A 70 0.67 -6.33 15.71
CA LYS A 70 -0.39 -6.38 16.73
C LYS A 70 -1.69 -6.90 16.13
N TRP A 71 -2.08 -6.37 14.96
CA TRP A 71 -3.30 -6.80 14.29
C TRP A 71 -3.23 -8.25 13.81
N PHE A 72 -2.10 -8.67 13.23
CA PHE A 72 -1.88 -10.04 12.80
C PHE A 72 -1.98 -11.04 13.96
N LEU A 73 -1.39 -10.72 15.11
CA LEU A 73 -1.52 -11.54 16.32
C LEU A 73 -2.97 -11.60 16.81
N LEU A 74 -3.68 -10.46 16.81
CA LEU A 74 -5.11 -10.44 17.16
C LEU A 74 -5.94 -11.28 16.19
N THR A 75 -5.65 -11.24 14.90
CA THR A 75 -6.32 -12.07 13.88
C THR A 75 -6.07 -13.56 14.12
N ILE A 76 -4.87 -13.97 14.53
CA ILE A 76 -4.58 -15.36 14.90
C ILE A 76 -5.35 -15.77 16.17
N ILE A 77 -5.28 -14.96 17.23
CA ILE A 77 -5.90 -15.26 18.53
C ILE A 77 -7.42 -15.33 18.42
N THR A 78 -8.01 -14.48 17.57
CA THR A 78 -9.47 -14.42 17.37
C THR A 78 -9.96 -15.28 16.22
N LEU A 79 -9.13 -16.17 15.67
CA LEU A 79 -9.46 -17.04 14.54
C LEU A 79 -10.07 -16.29 13.35
N GLY A 80 -9.54 -15.11 13.04
CA GLY A 80 -9.90 -14.34 11.84
C GLY A 80 -10.90 -13.21 12.04
N ILE A 81 -11.43 -12.98 13.25
CA ILE A 81 -12.40 -11.90 13.49
C ILE A 81 -11.81 -10.52 13.19
N TYR A 82 -10.53 -10.29 13.51
CA TYR A 82 -9.82 -9.03 13.23
C TYR A 82 -9.24 -8.92 11.80
N SER A 83 -9.66 -9.78 10.87
CA SER A 83 -9.16 -9.73 9.47
C SER A 83 -9.84 -8.68 8.57
N PHE A 84 -10.91 -8.04 9.05
CA PHE A 84 -11.72 -7.05 8.33
C PHE A 84 -11.64 -5.68 9.02
#